data_AF-A0A964ZSH2-F1
#
_entry.id   AF-A0A964ZSH2-F1
#
_cell.length_a   1.000
_cell.length_b   1.000
_cell.length_c   1.000
_cell.angle_alpha   90.00
_cell.angle_beta   90.00
_cell.angle_gamma   90.00
#
_symmetry.space_group_name_H-M   'P 1'
#
loop_
_entity.id
_entity.type
_entity.pdbx_description
1 polymer ?
#
loop_
_entity_poly.entity_id
_entity_poly.type
_entity_poly.pdbx_seq_one_letter_code
_entity_poly.pdbx_strand_id
1 'polypeptide(L)' 'MELITPRMASSQGGGLDDQVYNRLLKERIIFLGSVVEDSMANAIAAQMLLLAAEDPDKDIYLYINSP' A
#
# COMPACT_ATOMS: atom_id res chain seq x y z
N MET A 1 -11.18 27.02 30.25
CA MET A 1 -10.13 26.10 29.80
C MET A 1 -10.80 24.79 29.47
N GLU A 2 -11.19 24.60 28.21
CA GLU A 2 -11.44 23.29 27.60
C GLU A 2 -11.34 23.50 26.08
N LEU A 3 -10.23 23.00 25.53
CA LEU A 3 -9.89 23.10 24.12
C LEU A 3 -10.65 21.97 23.42
N ILE A 4 -11.60 22.33 22.55
CA ILE A 4 -12.31 21.36 21.71
C ILE A 4 -11.33 20.89 20.65
N THR A 5 -10.62 19.79 20.87
CA THR A 5 -9.81 19.15 19.83
C THR A 5 -10.75 18.52 18.82
N PRO A 6 -10.76 18.94 17.54
CA PRO A 6 -11.47 18.20 16.51
C PRO A 6 -10.82 16.82 16.41
N ARG A 7 -11.58 15.77 16.73
CA ARG A 7 -11.16 14.40 16.39
C ARG A 7 -11.02 14.37 14.89
N MET A 8 -9.78 14.27 14.42
CA MET A 8 -9.50 13.87 13.04
C MET A 8 -10.29 12.60 12.81
N ALA A 9 -11.30 12.71 11.95
CA ALA A 9 -11.97 11.54 11.41
C ALA A 9 -10.85 10.65 10.86
N SER A 10 -10.71 9.46 11.42
CA SER A 10 -10.00 8.40 10.74
C SER A 10 -10.75 8.20 9.42
N SER A 11 -10.20 8.78 8.36
CA SER A 11 -10.56 8.41 7.00
C SER A 11 -10.22 6.94 6.87
N GLN A 12 -11.19 6.09 7.21
CA GLN A 12 -11.26 4.74 6.68
C GLN A 12 -11.35 4.92 5.16
N GLY A 13 -10.19 4.89 4.49
CA GLY A 13 -10.03 4.98 3.03
C GLY A 13 -10.56 3.74 2.29
N GLY A 14 -11.60 3.10 2.82
CA GLY A 14 -12.06 1.77 2.40
C GLY A 14 -12.99 1.78 1.20
N GLY A 15 -12.63 2.41 0.08
CA GLY A 15 -13.44 2.20 -1.14
C GLY A 15 -12.88 2.74 -2.44
N LEU A 16 -12.21 3.90 -2.40
CA LEU A 16 -11.53 4.45 -3.57
C LEU A 16 -10.06 4.04 -3.61
N ASP A 17 -9.40 3.99 -2.45
CA ASP A 17 -7.97 3.69 -2.37
C ASP A 17 -7.69 2.24 -2.79
N ASP A 18 -8.51 1.28 -2.37
CA ASP A 18 -8.35 -0.14 -2.73
C ASP A 18 -8.48 -0.39 -4.24
N GLN A 19 -9.37 0.32 -4.93
CA GLN A 19 -9.52 0.18 -6.38
C GLN A 19 -8.28 0.69 -7.12
N VAL A 20 -7.69 1.79 -6.62
CA VAL A 20 -6.46 2.36 -7.18
C VAL A 20 -5.27 1.44 -6.90
N TYR A 21 -5.09 0.95 -5.68
CA TYR A 21 -4.00 0.01 -5.35
C TYR A 21 -4.09 -1.28 -6.16
N ASN A 22 -5.29 -1.83 -6.33
CA ASN A 22 -5.50 -3.00 -7.19
C ASN A 22 -5.18 -2.70 -8.65
N ARG A 23 -5.46 -1.47 -9.14
CA ARG A 23 -5.06 -1.08 -10.49
C ARG A 23 -3.54 -0.95 -10.62
N LEU A 24 -2.88 -0.31 -9.67
CA LEU A 24 -1.43 -0.18 -9.63
C LEU A 24 -0.74 -1.55 -9.61
N LEU A 25 -1.24 -2.49 -8.80
CA LEU A 25 -0.68 -3.84 -8.74
C LEU A 25 -0.75 -4.56 -10.09
N LYS A 26 -1.85 -4.39 -10.85
CA LYS A 26 -1.96 -4.92 -12.23
C LYS A 26 -0.95 -4.29 -13.19
N GLU A 27 -0.55 -3.05 -12.95
CA GLU A 27 0.53 -2.38 -13.69
C GLU A 27 1.91 -2.67 -13.09
N ARG A 28 2.02 -3.65 -12.16
CA ARG A 28 3.25 -4.07 -11.47
C ARG A 28 3.87 -2.98 -10.59
N ILE A 29 3.02 -2.13 -10.02
CA ILE A 29 3.39 -1.07 -9.10
C ILE A 29 2.92 -1.43 -7.70
N ILE A 30 3.86 -1.54 -6.76
CA ILE A 30 3.60 -1.75 -5.32
C ILE A 30 3.87 -0.43 -4.60
N PHE A 31 2.95 -0.01 -3.72
CA PHE A 31 3.09 1.22 -2.94
C PHE A 31 3.18 0.91 -1.44
N LEU A 32 4.24 1.39 -0.80
CA LEU A 32 4.45 1.33 0.64
C LEU A 32 4.29 2.75 1.19
N GLY A 33 3.12 3.06 1.77
CA GLY A 33 2.75 4.41 2.22
C GLY A 33 2.66 4.60 3.73
N SER A 34 3.00 3.59 4.51
CA SER A 34 2.87 3.58 5.98
C SER A 34 4.14 3.09 6.64
N VAL A 35 4.16 3.09 7.98
CA VAL A 35 5.22 2.47 8.79
C VAL A 35 5.39 1.00 8.37
N VAL A 36 6.64 0.54 8.36
CA VAL A 36 6.96 -0.86 8.08
C VAL A 36 6.72 -1.70 9.33
N GLU A 37 5.69 -2.54 9.24
CA GLU A 37 5.36 -3.57 10.23
C GLU A 37 5.40 -4.95 9.59
N ASP A 38 5.54 -6.01 10.39
CA ASP A 38 5.68 -7.39 9.89
C ASP A 38 4.54 -7.80 8.95
N SER A 39 3.30 -7.40 9.24
CA SER A 39 2.14 -7.70 8.40
C SER A 39 2.23 -7.05 7.02
N MET A 40 2.66 -5.79 6.97
CA MET A 40 2.86 -5.03 5.74
C MET A 40 4.04 -5.60 4.93
N ALA A 41 5.15 -5.91 5.59
CA ALA A 41 6.31 -6.52 4.95
C ALA A 41 5.96 -7.87 4.30
N ASN A 42 5.20 -8.72 5.01
CA ASN A 42 4.72 -9.99 4.48
C ASN A 42 3.77 -9.80 3.28
N ALA A 43 2.88 -8.80 3.33
CA ALA A 43 1.98 -8.50 2.21
C ALA A 43 2.74 -8.04 0.96
N ILE A 44 3.73 -7.15 1.13
CA ILE A 44 4.59 -6.68 0.02
C ILE A 44 5.39 -7.84 -0.57
N ALA A 45 5.97 -8.70 0.27
CA ALA A 45 6.70 -9.88 -0.19
C ALA A 45 5.79 -10.81 -1.01
N ALA A 46 4.56 -11.06 -0.55
CA ALA A 46 3.58 -11.87 -1.29
C ALA A 46 3.22 -11.24 -2.65
N GLN A 47 3.03 -9.91 -2.71
CA GLN A 47 2.75 -9.20 -3.97
C GLN A 47 3.93 -9.29 -4.96
N MET A 48 5.17 -9.14 -4.48
CA MET A 48 6.37 -9.30 -5.32
C MET A 48 6.48 -10.71 -5.89
N LEU A 49 6.26 -11.74 -5.07
CA LEU A 49 6.28 -13.13 -5.52
C LEU A 49 5.20 -13.42 -6.56
N LEU A 50 3.99 -12.86 -6.37
CA LEU A 50 2.90 -13.01 -7.33
C LEU A 50 3.27 -12.38 -8.69
N LEU A 51 3.75 -11.13 -8.68
CA LEU A 51 4.14 -10.44 -9.92
C LEU A 51 5.30 -11.14 -10.63
N ALA A 52 6.29 -11.62 -9.88
CA ALA A 52 7.42 -12.37 -10.43
C ALA A 52 6.98 -13.72 -11.03
N ALA A 53 5.97 -14.38 -10.46
CA ALA A 53 5.41 -15.61 -11.00
C ALA A 53 4.56 -15.37 -12.27
N GLU A 54 3.88 -14.24 -12.37
CA GLU A 54 3.12 -13.86 -13.57
C GLU A 54 4.00 -13.57 -14.78
N ASP A 55 5.10 -12.84 -14.55
CA ASP A 55 6.07 -12.50 -15.59
C ASP A 55 7.43 -12.21 -14.92
N PRO A 56 8.39 -13.17 -14.96
CA PRO A 56 9.67 -13.02 -14.27
C PRO A 56 10.64 -12.06 -14.98
N ASP A 57 10.40 -11.74 -16.25
CA ASP A 57 11.28 -10.90 -17.06
C ASP A 57 10.90 -9.41 -16.99
N LYS A 58 9.72 -9.09 -16.45
CA LYS A 58 9.25 -7.72 -16.28
C LYS A 58 9.60 -7.13 -14.92
N ASP A 59 10.02 -5.88 -14.95
CA ASP A 59 10.29 -5.09 -13.75
C ASP A 59 9.07 -4.99 -12.82
N ILE A 60 9.36 -4.83 -11.53
CA ILE A 60 8.40 -4.49 -10.48
C ILE A 60 8.82 -3.14 -9.91
N TYR A 61 7.90 -2.19 -9.87
CA TYR A 61 8.16 -0.86 -9.34
C TYR A 61 7.66 -0.76 -7.90
N LEU A 62 8.57 -0.61 -6.95
CA LEU A 62 8.25 -0.36 -5.55
C LEU A 62 8.40 1.13 -5.25
N TYR A 63 7.30 1.80 -4.93
CA TYR A 63 7.29 3.17 -4.45
C TYR A 63 7.22 3.17 -2.92
N ILE A 64 8.16 3.89 -2.29
CA ILE A 64 8.30 3.95 -0.84
C ILE A 64 8.05 5.38 -0.39
N ASN A 65 7.05 5.55 0.46
CA ASN A 65 6.72 6.74 1.22
C ASN A 65 6.42 6.32 2.67
N SER A 66 7.45 5.85 3.36
CA SER A 66 7.39 5.43 4.76
C SER A 66 8.03 6.50 5.65
N PRO A 67 7.43 6.83 6.81
CA PRO A 67 8.03 7.75 7.78
C PRO A 67 9.26 7.17 8.49
#